data_AF-A0A353CBC4-F1
#
_entry.id   AF-A0A353CBC4-F1
#
_cell.length_a   1.000
_cell.length_b   1.000
_cell.length_c   1.000
_cell.angle_alpha   90.00
_cell.angle_beta   90.00
_cell.angle_gamma   90.00
#
_symmetry.space_group_name_H-M   'P 1'
#
loop_
_entity.id
_entity.type
_entity.pdbx_description
1 polymer ?
#
loop_
_entity_poly.entity_id
_entity_poly.type
_entity_poly.pdbx_seq_one_letter_code
_entity_poly.pdbx_strand_id
1 'polypeptide(L)'
;SNYTVFASEIVFNWKVLLPYQHFLFLARRLLLSYTSTRSADMKIRNLLSFSLVFFSVGAFADGATGQNRAVLAEAERVTGDQFRVAVRTPRGAYVYSTSRPSAAMLAAIDRGLTDLFAVSRKNRYNRRLNYSDYSIFIGKADRIKDSAGNYSPDIAVGAAQYAGTEYDKGGYIYASGMVIANNPMAFVIAEHTKEFGRVSDLVRFEGEHLVLYHNDRRRYAQTADHSQGGGHPILQ
;
A
#
# COMPACT_ATOMS: atom_id res chain seq x y z
N SER A 1 10.88 43.23 -2.44
CA SER A 1 9.49 42.84 -2.16
C SER A 1 9.45 41.33 -2.07
N ASN A 2 9.55 40.84 -0.84
CA ASN A 2 9.61 39.43 -0.47
C ASN A 2 8.18 38.89 -0.36
N TYR A 3 7.87 37.75 -0.99
CA TYR A 3 6.94 36.76 -0.42
C TYR A 3 7.39 35.35 -0.81
N THR A 4 7.24 34.49 0.18
CA THR A 4 7.99 33.27 0.46
C THR A 4 7.21 32.05 -0.04
N VAL A 5 7.91 31.12 -0.69
CA VAL A 5 7.38 29.81 -1.09
C VAL A 5 7.39 28.90 0.14
N PHE A 6 6.21 28.45 0.61
CA PHE A 6 6.12 27.39 1.60
C PHE A 6 6.23 26.03 0.90
N ALA A 7 7.46 25.50 0.86
CA ALA A 7 7.70 24.08 0.69
C ALA A 7 7.49 23.40 2.05
N SER A 8 6.51 22.50 2.17
CA SER A 8 6.43 21.61 3.32
C SER A 8 7.42 20.46 3.14
N GLU A 9 8.63 20.69 3.63
CA GLU A 9 9.64 19.64 3.85
C GLU A 9 9.11 18.65 4.90
N ILE A 10 8.90 17.41 4.48
CA ILE A 10 8.83 16.27 5.42
C ILE A 10 10.28 15.97 5.82
N VAL A 11 10.68 16.52 6.98
CA VAL A 11 11.95 16.24 7.63
C VAL A 11 11.96 14.78 8.10
N PHE A 12 12.74 13.94 7.42
CA PHE A 12 13.09 12.60 7.90
C PHE A 12 14.08 12.72 9.07
N ASN A 13 13.68 12.27 10.25
CA ASN A 13 14.54 12.24 11.43
C ASN A 13 15.47 11.01 11.38
N TRP A 14 16.75 11.21 11.07
CA TRP A 14 17.78 10.16 10.92
C TRP A 14 18.36 9.60 12.23
N LYS A 15 17.56 9.46 13.30
CA LYS A 15 18.05 8.92 14.60
C LYS A 15 17.50 7.54 14.95
N VAL A 16 17.48 6.61 14.00
CA VAL A 16 17.32 5.17 14.28
C VAL A 16 18.37 4.36 13.48
N LEU A 17 19.63 4.65 13.75
CA LEU A 17 20.77 3.80 13.42
C LEU A 17 21.56 3.65 14.70
N LEU A 18 21.30 2.58 15.46
CA LEU A 18 22.09 2.02 16.58
C LEU A 18 21.23 0.88 17.16
N PRO A 19 21.44 -0.39 16.74
CA PRO A 19 22.50 -1.19 17.36
C PRO A 19 23.11 -2.23 16.39
N TYR A 20 24.25 -1.90 15.78
CA TYR A 20 25.11 -2.89 15.09
C TYR A 20 26.57 -2.79 15.57
N GLN A 21 26.76 -2.55 16.86
CA GLN A 21 28.10 -2.43 17.46
C GLN A 21 28.46 -3.58 18.42
N HIS A 22 27.62 -4.61 18.56
CA HIS A 22 27.91 -5.74 19.46
C HIS A 22 28.31 -7.06 18.77
N PHE A 23 28.27 -7.15 17.44
CA PHE A 23 28.61 -8.39 16.73
C PHE A 23 30.08 -8.50 16.28
N LEU A 24 30.86 -7.42 16.34
CA LEU A 24 32.27 -7.42 15.91
C LEU A 24 33.28 -7.73 17.03
N PHE A 25 32.83 -7.95 18.28
CA PHE A 25 33.72 -8.24 19.40
C PHE A 25 33.86 -9.74 19.74
N LEU A 26 32.94 -10.59 19.27
CA LEU A 26 32.99 -12.04 19.51
C LEU A 26 33.85 -12.79 18.47
N ALA A 27 33.93 -12.30 17.23
CA ALA A 27 34.70 -12.92 16.16
C ALA A 27 36.22 -12.76 16.33
N ARG A 28 36.68 -11.79 17.13
CA ARG A 28 38.11 -11.52 17.35
C ARG A 28 38.73 -12.39 18.47
N ARG A 29 37.92 -13.09 19.27
CA ARG A 29 38.38 -13.94 20.38
C ARG A 29 38.49 -15.43 20.06
N LEU A 30 37.99 -15.86 18.89
CA LEU A 30 38.09 -17.24 18.40
C LEU A 30 39.27 -17.47 17.43
N LEU A 31 39.99 -16.41 17.05
CA LEU A 31 41.08 -16.45 16.06
C LEU A 31 42.50 -16.41 16.67
N LEU A 32 42.64 -16.55 18.00
CA LEU A 32 43.92 -16.44 18.72
C LEU A 32 44.27 -17.69 19.55
N SER A 33 43.84 -18.88 19.13
CA SER A 33 44.17 -20.14 19.82
C SER A 33 44.83 -21.19 18.91
N TYR A 34 45.61 -20.76 17.91
CA TYR A 34 46.31 -21.70 17.04
C TYR A 34 47.73 -21.23 16.69
N THR A 35 48.55 -21.09 17.73
CA THR A 35 50.01 -21.07 17.57
C THR A 35 50.58 -22.45 17.88
N SER A 36 50.88 -23.18 16.80
CA SER A 36 52.16 -23.85 16.55
C SER A 36 52.82 -24.60 17.72
N THR A 37 52.60 -25.92 17.79
CA THR A 37 53.65 -26.88 18.17
C THR A 37 53.85 -27.86 17.01
N ARG A 38 55.12 -28.03 16.63
CA ARG A 38 55.59 -28.76 15.46
C ARG A 38 56.29 -30.01 15.97
N SER A 39 55.71 -31.20 15.78
CA SER A 39 56.34 -32.52 15.89
C SER A 39 55.24 -33.57 15.64
N ALA A 40 55.05 -34.00 14.40
CA ALA A 40 55.60 -35.24 13.85
C ALA A 40 54.60 -36.42 13.96
N ASP A 41 54.46 -37.09 12.82
CA ASP A 41 53.87 -38.41 12.58
C ASP A 41 52.35 -38.66 12.68
N MET A 42 51.78 -38.68 11.46
CA MET A 42 51.17 -39.88 10.87
C MET A 42 49.82 -40.34 11.46
N LYS A 43 48.74 -39.84 10.84
CA LYS A 43 47.60 -40.59 10.27
C LYS A 43 46.39 -39.64 10.16
N ILE A 44 45.60 -39.83 9.11
CA ILE A 44 44.31 -39.16 8.84
C ILE A 44 44.45 -37.75 8.21
N ARG A 45 44.77 -37.72 6.91
CA ARG A 45 44.45 -36.59 6.02
C ARG A 45 43.54 -37.09 4.91
N ASN A 46 42.23 -37.12 5.17
CA ASN A 46 41.23 -36.93 4.13
C ASN A 46 40.20 -35.93 4.67
N LEU A 47 40.01 -34.88 3.89
CA LEU A 47 39.44 -33.61 4.28
C LEU A 47 37.94 -33.72 4.55
N LEU A 48 37.55 -33.35 5.76
CA LEU A 48 36.18 -32.97 6.13
C LEU A 48 35.86 -31.62 5.46
N SER A 49 35.37 -31.64 4.23
CA SER A 49 34.70 -30.51 3.60
C SER A 49 33.25 -30.46 4.09
N PHE A 50 33.03 -29.94 5.31
CA PHE A 50 31.70 -29.54 5.75
C PHE A 50 31.42 -28.13 5.22
N SER A 51 30.85 -28.03 4.02
CA SER A 51 30.24 -26.80 3.53
C SER A 51 28.98 -26.52 4.35
N LEU A 52 29.13 -25.70 5.40
CA LEU A 52 28.04 -25.13 6.16
C LEU A 52 27.39 -24.03 5.31
N VAL A 53 26.54 -24.42 4.35
CA VAL A 53 25.66 -23.49 3.64
C VAL A 53 24.53 -23.11 4.60
N PHE A 54 24.73 -22.06 5.39
CA PHE A 54 23.65 -21.37 6.07
C PHE A 54 22.81 -20.64 5.00
N PHE A 55 21.76 -21.30 4.51
CA PHE A 55 20.69 -20.60 3.82
C PHE A 55 19.95 -19.74 4.85
N SER A 56 20.26 -18.44 4.86
CA SER A 56 19.52 -17.41 5.59
C SER A 56 18.14 -17.20 4.97
N VAL A 57 17.24 -18.16 5.18
CA VAL A 57 15.80 -18.00 4.94
C VAL A 57 15.19 -17.51 6.24
N GLY A 58 15.04 -16.19 6.41
CA GLY A 58 14.41 -15.71 7.65
C GLY A 58 14.34 -14.22 7.94
N ALA A 59 14.50 -13.31 6.97
CA ALA A 59 14.47 -11.86 7.25
C ALA A 59 13.57 -11.02 6.33
N PHE A 60 12.67 -11.64 5.56
CA PHE A 60 11.76 -10.91 4.65
C PHE A 60 10.29 -10.88 5.09
N ALA A 61 9.90 -11.56 6.18
CA ALA A 61 8.50 -11.66 6.60
C ALA A 61 8.04 -10.51 7.53
N ASP A 62 8.94 -9.94 8.34
CA ASP A 62 8.58 -8.97 9.39
C ASP A 62 8.26 -7.57 8.84
N GLY A 63 8.91 -7.15 7.75
CA GLY A 63 8.67 -5.84 7.12
C GLY A 63 7.30 -5.75 6.44
N ALA A 64 6.85 -6.82 5.78
CA ALA A 64 5.58 -6.87 5.07
C ALA A 64 4.38 -6.88 6.04
N THR A 65 4.49 -7.59 7.17
CA THR A 65 3.44 -7.60 8.20
C THR A 65 3.35 -6.27 8.94
N GLY A 66 4.48 -5.60 9.21
CA GLY A 66 4.49 -4.25 9.80
C GLY A 66 3.88 -3.18 8.89
N GLN A 67 4.25 -3.17 7.60
CA GLN A 67 3.67 -2.26 6.61
C GLN A 67 2.16 -2.47 6.47
N ASN A 68 1.70 -3.72 6.42
CA ASN A 68 0.26 -4.02 6.32
C ASN A 68 -0.53 -3.54 7.55
N ARG A 69 0.05 -3.58 8.76
CA ARG A 69 -0.60 -3.04 9.97
C ARG A 69 -0.74 -1.52 9.94
N ALA A 70 0.29 -0.81 9.48
CA ALA A 70 0.22 0.65 9.38
C ALA A 70 -0.83 1.10 8.35
N VAL A 71 -0.91 0.40 7.21
CA VAL A 71 -1.92 0.68 6.17
C VAL A 71 -3.33 0.39 6.66
N LEU A 72 -3.54 -0.72 7.37
CA LEU A 72 -4.82 -1.03 7.99
C LEU A 72 -5.23 0.06 9.00
N ALA A 73 -4.34 0.44 9.90
CA ALA A 73 -4.61 1.49 10.89
C ALA A 73 -4.92 2.84 10.24
N GLU A 74 -4.26 3.17 9.12
CA GLU A 74 -4.55 4.38 8.37
C GLU A 74 -5.93 4.32 7.70
N ALA A 75 -6.31 3.18 7.11
CA ALA A 75 -7.65 3.00 6.57
C ALA A 75 -8.72 3.17 7.67
N GLU A 76 -8.53 2.57 8.85
CA GLU A 76 -9.44 2.71 9.99
C GLU A 76 -9.49 4.14 10.51
N ARG A 77 -8.35 4.85 10.54
CA ARG A 77 -8.27 6.26 10.94
C ARG A 77 -9.03 7.17 9.97
N VAL A 78 -8.92 6.90 8.67
CA VAL A 78 -9.53 7.73 7.62
C VAL A 78 -11.04 7.54 7.57
N THR A 79 -11.54 6.31 7.67
CA THR A 79 -12.98 6.03 7.53
C THR A 79 -13.73 5.91 8.85
N GLY A 80 -13.03 5.73 9.98
CA GLY A 80 -13.65 5.40 11.26
C GLY A 80 -14.17 3.97 11.35
N ASP A 81 -13.94 3.14 10.34
CA ASP A 81 -14.35 1.73 10.33
C ASP A 81 -13.39 0.82 11.11
N GLN A 82 -13.83 -0.42 11.33
CA GLN A 82 -12.96 -1.52 11.75
C GLN A 82 -13.03 -2.65 10.71
N PHE A 83 -11.91 -2.94 10.05
CA PHE A 83 -11.86 -3.93 8.97
C PHE A 83 -11.56 -5.33 9.52
N ARG A 84 -12.61 -5.97 10.04
CA ARG A 84 -12.51 -7.26 10.74
C ARG A 84 -12.46 -8.46 9.81
N VAL A 85 -12.83 -8.28 8.54
CA VAL A 85 -12.84 -9.35 7.54
C VAL A 85 -11.67 -9.14 6.59
N ALA A 86 -10.88 -10.19 6.36
CA ALA A 86 -9.85 -10.24 5.33
C ALA A 86 -10.12 -11.42 4.40
N VAL A 87 -10.25 -11.15 3.11
CA VAL A 87 -10.47 -12.15 2.06
C VAL A 87 -9.61 -11.83 0.84
N ARG A 88 -9.66 -12.70 -0.17
CA ARG A 88 -9.11 -12.41 -1.49
C ARG A 88 -10.21 -12.43 -2.53
N THR A 89 -10.04 -11.62 -3.57
CA THR A 89 -10.80 -11.79 -4.79
C THR A 89 -10.39 -13.08 -5.52
N PRO A 90 -11.23 -13.60 -6.44
CA PRO A 90 -10.87 -14.75 -7.27
C PRO A 90 -9.52 -14.62 -8.01
N ARG A 91 -9.13 -13.41 -8.44
CA ARG A 91 -7.84 -13.18 -9.12
C ARG A 91 -6.69 -12.81 -8.18
N GLY A 92 -6.95 -12.71 -6.88
CA GLY A 92 -5.92 -12.71 -5.83
C GLY A 92 -5.62 -11.37 -5.16
N ALA A 93 -6.39 -10.32 -5.43
CA ALA A 93 -6.27 -9.05 -4.71
C ALA A 93 -6.69 -9.20 -3.25
N TYR A 94 -6.01 -8.51 -2.33
CA TYR A 94 -6.37 -8.52 -0.92
C TYR A 94 -7.55 -7.57 -0.69
N VAL A 95 -8.56 -8.05 0.05
CA VAL A 95 -9.74 -7.25 0.39
C VAL A 95 -9.94 -7.28 1.90
N TYR A 96 -10.05 -6.09 2.48
CA TYR A 96 -10.34 -5.88 3.88
C TYR A 96 -11.69 -5.17 4.00
N SER A 97 -12.57 -5.64 4.87
CA SER A 97 -13.94 -5.13 4.92
C SER A 97 -14.53 -5.19 6.33
N THR A 98 -15.56 -4.37 6.57
CA THR A 98 -16.29 -4.36 7.83
C THR A 98 -17.22 -5.57 7.99
N SER A 99 -17.72 -6.10 6.87
CA SER A 99 -18.56 -7.29 6.77
C SER A 99 -18.10 -8.18 5.60
N ARG A 100 -18.60 -9.42 5.50
CA ARG A 100 -18.17 -10.33 4.42
C ARG A 100 -18.67 -9.83 3.05
N PRO A 101 -17.78 -9.49 2.09
CA PRO A 101 -18.21 -9.00 0.78
C PRO A 101 -18.92 -10.10 -0.01
N SER A 102 -19.90 -9.71 -0.82
CA SER A 102 -20.57 -10.64 -1.73
C SER A 102 -19.63 -11.10 -2.84
N ALA A 103 -19.94 -12.25 -3.46
CA ALA A 103 -19.19 -12.72 -4.64
C ALA A 103 -19.23 -11.71 -5.79
N ALA A 104 -20.35 -11.00 -5.97
CA ALA A 104 -20.50 -9.96 -6.98
C ALA A 104 -19.57 -8.76 -6.70
N MET A 105 -19.42 -8.35 -5.44
CA MET A 105 -18.48 -7.29 -5.03
C MET A 105 -17.04 -7.69 -5.35
N LEU A 106 -16.62 -8.90 -4.97
CA LEU A 106 -15.27 -9.40 -5.25
C LEU A 106 -14.98 -9.53 -6.75
N ALA A 107 -15.96 -9.99 -7.54
CA ALA A 107 -15.83 -10.09 -8.99
C ALA A 107 -15.77 -8.71 -9.67
N ALA A 108 -16.49 -7.71 -9.15
CA ALA A 108 -16.43 -6.34 -9.64
C ALA A 108 -15.06 -5.70 -9.36
N ILE A 109 -14.46 -5.97 -8.21
CA ILE A 109 -13.09 -5.55 -7.91
C ILE A 109 -12.11 -6.14 -8.93
N ASP A 110 -12.20 -7.44 -9.21
CA ASP A 110 -11.34 -8.07 -10.21
C ASP A 110 -11.54 -7.47 -11.61
N ARG A 111 -12.78 -7.13 -11.98
CA ARG A 111 -13.08 -6.45 -13.25
C ARG A 111 -12.41 -5.08 -13.31
N GLY A 112 -12.58 -4.24 -12.28
CA GLY A 112 -11.94 -2.92 -12.22
C GLY A 112 -10.42 -2.99 -12.34
N LEU A 113 -9.77 -3.93 -11.63
CA LEU A 113 -8.33 -4.16 -11.75
C LEU A 113 -7.93 -4.67 -13.15
N THR A 114 -8.77 -5.52 -13.76
CA THR A 114 -8.54 -6.00 -15.14
C THR A 114 -8.51 -4.83 -16.11
N ASP A 115 -9.50 -3.95 -16.03
CA ASP A 115 -9.65 -2.78 -16.91
C ASP A 115 -8.52 -1.78 -16.67
N LEU A 116 -8.16 -1.54 -15.40
CA LEU A 116 -6.98 -0.77 -15.02
C LEU A 116 -5.71 -1.32 -15.67
N PHE A 117 -5.47 -2.63 -15.60
CA PHE A 117 -4.27 -3.21 -16.18
C PHE A 117 -4.27 -3.12 -17.71
N ALA A 118 -5.43 -3.22 -18.36
CA ALA A 118 -5.56 -3.05 -19.79
C ALA A 118 -5.20 -1.61 -20.22
N VAL A 119 -5.80 -0.59 -19.59
CA VAL A 119 -5.51 0.83 -19.91
C VAL A 119 -4.08 1.21 -19.55
N SER A 120 -3.53 0.66 -18.46
CA SER A 120 -2.13 0.87 -18.06
C SER A 120 -1.15 0.37 -19.12
N ARG A 121 -1.36 -0.86 -19.62
CA ARG A 121 -0.53 -1.44 -20.69
C ARG A 121 -0.63 -0.64 -21.99
N LYS A 122 -1.83 -0.19 -22.37
CA LYS A 122 -2.04 0.70 -23.52
C LYS A 122 -1.21 1.98 -23.41
N ASN A 123 -1.07 2.52 -22.20
CA ASN A 123 -0.26 3.69 -21.88
C ASN A 123 1.22 3.36 -21.57
N ARG A 124 1.67 2.12 -21.81
CA ARG A 124 3.04 1.62 -21.56
C ARG A 124 3.48 1.66 -20.08
N TYR A 125 2.54 1.73 -19.16
CA TYR A 125 2.78 1.61 -17.73
C TYR A 125 2.69 0.14 -17.34
N ASN A 126 3.82 -0.49 -17.00
CA ASN A 126 3.92 -1.95 -16.83
C ASN A 126 4.27 -2.39 -15.39
N ARG A 127 4.53 -1.44 -14.48
CA ARG A 127 4.84 -1.75 -13.08
C ARG A 127 3.55 -1.86 -12.27
N ARG A 128 3.53 -2.78 -11.30
CA ARG A 128 2.42 -3.00 -10.34
C ARG A 128 1.10 -3.39 -11.00
N LEU A 129 1.17 -4.23 -12.05
CA LEU A 129 0.01 -4.76 -12.76
C LEU A 129 -0.33 -6.21 -12.39
N ASN A 130 -0.26 -6.55 -11.10
CA ASN A 130 -0.68 -7.84 -10.57
C ASN A 130 -1.75 -7.63 -9.51
N TYR A 131 -2.79 -8.47 -9.49
CA TYR A 131 -3.88 -8.37 -8.52
C TYR A 131 -3.37 -8.38 -7.07
N SER A 132 -2.40 -9.24 -6.77
CA SER A 132 -1.81 -9.39 -5.43
C SER A 132 -0.95 -8.19 -4.98
N ASP A 133 -0.66 -7.23 -5.85
CA ASP A 133 -0.02 -5.97 -5.44
C ASP A 133 -1.01 -5.07 -4.66
N TYR A 134 -2.33 -5.29 -4.81
CA TYR A 134 -3.38 -4.41 -4.32
C TYR A 134 -4.01 -4.86 -3.01
N SER A 135 -4.21 -3.89 -2.11
CA SER A 135 -4.96 -4.02 -0.85
C SER A 135 -6.15 -3.07 -0.86
N ILE A 136 -7.35 -3.62 -0.92
CA ILE A 136 -8.57 -2.85 -1.16
C ILE A 136 -9.43 -2.91 0.09
N PHE A 137 -9.73 -1.75 0.65
CA PHE A 137 -10.60 -1.62 1.81
C PHE A 137 -12.03 -1.33 1.34
N ILE A 138 -13.02 -2.01 1.91
CA ILE A 138 -14.44 -1.77 1.67
C ILE A 138 -15.04 -1.20 2.95
N GLY A 139 -15.15 0.13 2.98
CA GLY A 139 -15.69 0.89 4.11
C GLY A 139 -17.21 0.94 4.10
N LYS A 140 -17.82 1.24 5.24
CA LYS A 140 -19.28 1.46 5.30
C LYS A 140 -19.62 2.75 4.57
N ALA A 141 -20.69 2.75 3.80
CA ALA A 141 -21.19 3.97 3.21
C ALA A 141 -21.86 4.86 4.28
N ASP A 142 -21.30 6.03 4.54
CA ASP A 142 -21.87 7.06 5.42
C ASP A 142 -22.97 7.86 4.71
N ARG A 143 -22.90 7.91 3.38
CA ARG A 143 -23.91 8.48 2.51
C ARG A 143 -24.22 7.48 1.41
N ILE A 144 -25.49 7.29 1.07
CA ILE A 144 -25.93 6.33 0.03
C ILE A 144 -26.45 7.01 -1.25
N LYS A 145 -26.60 8.33 -1.21
CA LYS A 145 -27.12 9.14 -2.32
C LYS A 145 -26.30 10.40 -2.53
N ASP A 146 -26.10 10.77 -3.78
CA ASP A 146 -25.51 12.07 -4.13
C ASP A 146 -26.49 13.24 -3.91
N SER A 147 -26.05 14.47 -4.21
CA SER A 147 -26.87 15.68 -4.09
C SER A 147 -28.06 15.71 -5.06
N ALA A 148 -28.04 14.92 -6.13
CA ALA A 148 -29.14 14.76 -7.08
C ALA A 148 -30.10 13.61 -6.71
N GLY A 149 -29.81 12.89 -5.61
CA GLY A 149 -30.64 11.79 -5.10
C GLY A 149 -30.35 10.43 -5.75
N ASN A 150 -29.34 10.33 -6.62
CA ASN A 150 -28.95 9.06 -7.25
C ASN A 150 -28.15 8.20 -6.28
N TYR A 151 -28.18 6.87 -6.46
CA TYR A 151 -27.36 5.96 -5.67
C TYR A 151 -25.86 6.24 -5.90
N SER A 152 -25.20 6.72 -4.85
CA SER A 152 -23.76 7.02 -4.83
C SER A 152 -23.30 6.82 -3.39
N PRO A 153 -22.94 5.58 -3.02
CA PRO A 153 -22.43 5.33 -1.69
C PRO A 153 -21.04 5.97 -1.53
N ASP A 154 -20.84 6.69 -0.44
CA ASP A 154 -19.63 7.43 -0.14
C ASP A 154 -19.25 7.23 1.34
N ILE A 155 -17.96 7.32 1.62
CA ILE A 155 -17.37 7.38 2.97
C ILE A 155 -17.14 8.85 3.37
N ALA A 156 -17.30 9.16 4.66
CA ALA A 156 -16.95 10.45 5.22
C ALA A 156 -15.44 10.49 5.54
N VAL A 157 -14.72 11.39 4.89
CA VAL A 157 -13.28 11.59 5.08
C VAL A 157 -13.04 12.94 5.75
N GLY A 158 -12.20 12.99 6.78
CA GLY A 158 -11.87 14.24 7.47
C GLY A 158 -11.35 15.32 6.52
N ALA A 159 -11.99 16.49 6.53
CA ALA A 159 -11.79 17.57 5.55
C ALA A 159 -10.65 18.53 5.91
N ALA A 160 -9.60 18.10 6.61
CA ALA A 160 -8.55 19.02 7.09
C ALA A 160 -7.95 19.90 5.97
N GLN A 161 -7.88 19.38 4.74
CA GLN A 161 -7.41 20.11 3.54
C GLN A 161 -8.49 21.02 2.91
N TYR A 162 -9.76 20.77 3.21
CA TYR A 162 -10.94 21.43 2.64
C TYR A 162 -11.70 22.30 3.63
N ALA A 163 -11.22 22.43 4.87
CA ALA A 163 -11.90 23.13 5.95
C ALA A 163 -12.30 24.56 5.51
N GLY A 164 -13.60 24.88 5.62
CA GLY A 164 -14.16 26.17 5.22
C GLY A 164 -14.45 26.36 3.72
N THR A 165 -14.23 25.35 2.87
CA THR A 165 -14.61 25.38 1.45
C THR A 165 -16.02 24.84 1.21
N GLU A 166 -16.57 24.97 0.00
CA GLU A 166 -17.87 24.36 -0.34
C GLU A 166 -17.90 22.83 -0.25
N TYR A 167 -16.73 22.19 -0.30
CA TYR A 167 -16.56 20.76 -0.12
C TYR A 167 -16.65 20.34 1.35
N ASP A 168 -16.39 21.26 2.27
CA ASP A 168 -16.51 21.01 3.71
C ASP A 168 -17.98 20.81 4.12
N LYS A 169 -18.30 19.60 4.55
CA LYS A 169 -19.62 19.20 5.08
C LYS A 169 -19.62 19.14 6.60
N GLY A 170 -18.96 20.10 7.25
CA GLY A 170 -18.91 20.22 8.71
C GLY A 170 -17.76 19.41 9.32
N GLY A 171 -16.57 19.53 8.75
CA GLY A 171 -15.34 18.83 9.12
C GLY A 171 -15.04 17.60 8.26
N TYR A 172 -15.86 17.29 7.26
CA TYR A 172 -15.74 16.09 6.43
C TYR A 172 -16.08 16.35 4.96
N ILE A 173 -15.52 15.53 4.06
CA ILE A 173 -15.92 15.42 2.66
C ILE A 173 -16.49 14.02 2.41
N TYR A 174 -17.42 13.89 1.48
CA TYR A 174 -17.91 12.57 1.05
C TYR A 174 -17.18 12.15 -0.22
N ALA A 175 -16.52 10.99 -0.17
CA ALA A 175 -15.79 10.42 -1.29
C ALA A 175 -16.26 8.99 -1.56
N SER A 176 -16.37 8.61 -2.84
CA SER A 176 -16.71 7.23 -3.21
C SER A 176 -15.52 6.28 -3.04
N GLY A 177 -14.29 6.82 -3.09
CA GLY A 177 -13.03 6.10 -2.88
C GLY A 177 -11.88 7.06 -2.52
N MET A 178 -10.78 6.49 -2.03
CA MET A 178 -9.58 7.25 -1.66
C MET A 178 -8.33 6.34 -1.61
N VAL A 179 -7.21 6.79 -2.16
CA VAL A 179 -5.90 6.17 -1.94
C VAL A 179 -5.46 6.28 -0.47
N ILE A 180 -5.13 5.14 0.15
CA ILE A 180 -4.66 5.05 1.54
C ILE A 180 -3.13 5.00 1.60
N ALA A 181 -2.50 4.22 0.73
CA ALA A 181 -1.05 4.13 0.68
C ALA A 181 -0.57 3.83 -0.74
N ASN A 182 0.57 4.41 -1.08
CA ASN A 182 1.21 4.16 -2.37
C ASN A 182 2.08 2.90 -2.39
N ASN A 183 2.49 2.39 -1.22
CA ASN A 183 3.22 1.13 -1.08
C ASN A 183 2.92 0.49 0.29
N PRO A 184 2.22 -0.66 0.37
CA PRO A 184 1.59 -1.41 -0.74
C PRO A 184 0.51 -0.61 -1.49
N MET A 185 0.04 -1.10 -2.65
CA MET A 185 -0.94 -0.42 -3.51
C MET A 185 -2.32 -0.45 -2.82
N ALA A 186 -2.60 0.53 -1.97
CA ALA A 186 -3.75 0.47 -1.07
C ALA A 186 -4.71 1.65 -1.25
N PHE A 187 -6.00 1.34 -1.31
CA PHE A 187 -7.07 2.32 -1.38
C PHE A 187 -8.34 1.76 -0.74
N VAL A 188 -9.25 2.67 -0.36
CA VAL A 188 -10.56 2.36 0.19
C VAL A 188 -11.65 2.78 -0.80
N ILE A 189 -12.73 2.02 -0.83
CA ILE A 189 -13.98 2.36 -1.53
C ILE A 189 -15.15 2.16 -0.58
N ALA A 190 -16.24 2.90 -0.80
CA ALA A 190 -17.49 2.66 -0.09
C ALA A 190 -18.09 1.29 -0.48
N GLU A 191 -18.87 0.68 0.43
CA GLU A 191 -19.61 -0.53 0.11
C GLU A 191 -20.75 -0.24 -0.87
N HIS A 192 -20.79 -1.00 -1.97
CA HIS A 192 -21.92 -1.04 -2.88
C HIS A 192 -22.67 -2.36 -2.76
N THR A 193 -24.00 -2.30 -2.75
CA THR A 193 -24.86 -3.49 -2.65
C THR A 193 -25.70 -3.75 -3.89
N LYS A 194 -25.74 -2.80 -4.84
CA LYS A 194 -26.64 -2.83 -6.00
C LYS A 194 -25.95 -2.47 -7.32
N GLU A 195 -25.15 -1.41 -7.32
CA GLU A 195 -24.46 -0.92 -8.53
C GLU A 195 -23.00 -1.38 -8.59
N PHE A 196 -22.76 -2.66 -8.91
CA PHE A 196 -21.41 -3.24 -8.98
C PHE A 196 -20.58 -2.74 -10.17
N GLY A 197 -21.22 -2.13 -11.19
CA GLY A 197 -20.49 -1.41 -12.25
C GLY A 197 -19.65 -0.27 -11.67
N ARG A 198 -20.25 0.53 -10.76
CA ARG A 198 -19.56 1.62 -10.08
C ARG A 198 -18.39 1.15 -9.23
N VAL A 199 -18.46 -0.04 -8.64
CA VAL A 199 -17.32 -0.64 -7.92
C VAL A 199 -16.14 -0.86 -8.86
N SER A 200 -16.39 -1.35 -10.07
CA SER A 200 -15.35 -1.59 -11.06
C SER A 200 -14.69 -0.27 -11.48
N ASP A 201 -15.49 0.77 -11.67
CA ASP A 201 -15.02 2.13 -12.00
C ASP A 201 -14.16 2.71 -10.88
N LEU A 202 -14.63 2.66 -9.62
CA LEU A 202 -13.88 3.17 -8.46
C LEU A 202 -12.56 2.44 -8.28
N VAL A 203 -12.56 1.11 -8.38
CA VAL A 203 -11.33 0.31 -8.31
C VAL A 203 -10.34 0.68 -9.40
N ARG A 204 -10.83 0.90 -10.62
CA ARG A 204 -9.99 1.38 -11.71
C ARG A 204 -9.43 2.77 -11.38
N PHE A 205 -10.30 3.71 -11.01
CA PHE A 205 -9.96 5.11 -10.78
C PHE A 205 -8.93 5.29 -9.65
N GLU A 206 -9.18 4.71 -8.48
CA GLU A 206 -8.21 4.75 -7.38
C GLU A 206 -6.92 3.99 -7.73
N GLY A 207 -7.03 2.89 -8.49
CA GLY A 207 -5.88 2.15 -8.97
C GLY A 207 -5.05 2.91 -10.01
N GLU A 208 -5.63 3.78 -10.83
CA GLU A 208 -4.93 4.63 -11.80
C GLU A 208 -3.94 5.56 -11.10
N HIS A 209 -4.33 6.17 -9.97
CA HIS A 209 -3.43 6.98 -9.13
C HIS A 209 -2.19 6.21 -8.71
N LEU A 210 -2.39 4.99 -8.25
CA LEU A 210 -1.30 4.14 -7.78
C LEU A 210 -0.40 3.68 -8.94
N VAL A 211 -0.97 3.31 -10.09
CA VAL A 211 -0.18 2.99 -11.29
C VAL A 211 0.66 4.19 -11.71
N LEU A 212 0.08 5.39 -11.75
CA LEU A 212 0.80 6.62 -12.06
C LEU A 212 1.91 6.90 -11.05
N TYR A 213 1.64 6.74 -9.75
CA TYR A 213 2.66 6.88 -8.72
C TYR A 213 3.91 6.02 -9.02
N HIS A 214 3.75 4.79 -9.50
CA HIS A 214 4.88 3.90 -9.79
C HIS A 214 5.48 4.02 -11.20
N ASN A 215 4.75 4.57 -12.16
CA ASN A 215 5.16 4.59 -13.57
C ASN A 215 5.41 6.01 -14.14
N ASP A 216 4.71 7.04 -13.65
CA ASP A 216 4.78 8.42 -14.13
C ASP A 216 4.50 9.42 -12.98
N ARG A 217 5.56 9.75 -12.25
CA ARG A 217 5.52 10.67 -11.10
C ARG A 217 5.01 12.05 -11.44
N ARG A 218 5.34 12.54 -12.64
CA ARG A 218 4.96 13.86 -13.09
C ARG A 218 3.46 13.91 -13.32
N ARG A 219 2.92 12.93 -14.05
CA ARG A 219 1.48 12.84 -14.29
C ARG A 219 0.70 12.58 -12.99
N TYR A 220 1.21 11.73 -12.10
CA TYR A 220 0.65 11.57 -10.76
C TYR A 220 0.53 12.92 -10.04
N ALA A 221 1.60 13.71 -9.96
CA ALA A 221 1.57 15.00 -9.28
C ALA A 221 0.61 16.01 -9.92
N GLN A 222 0.40 15.94 -11.23
CA GLN A 222 -0.55 16.78 -11.97
C GLN A 222 -2.02 16.42 -11.71
N THR A 223 -2.29 15.18 -11.30
CA THR A 223 -3.66 14.66 -11.17
C THR A 223 -4.01 14.23 -9.75
N ALA A 224 -3.06 14.30 -8.81
CA ALA A 224 -3.27 13.89 -7.42
C ALA A 224 -4.21 14.84 -6.66
N ASP A 225 -4.31 16.10 -7.10
CA ASP A 225 -5.22 17.07 -6.52
C ASP A 225 -6.53 17.16 -7.32
N HIS A 226 -7.62 16.76 -6.69
CA HIS A 226 -8.97 16.87 -7.24
C HIS A 226 -9.75 18.07 -6.66
N SER A 227 -9.12 18.93 -5.85
CA SER A 227 -9.78 20.03 -5.12
C SER A 227 -10.47 21.07 -6.01
N GLN A 228 -10.06 21.17 -7.28
CA GLN A 228 -10.64 22.06 -8.28
C GLN A 228 -11.70 21.36 -9.17
N GLY A 229 -12.18 20.18 -8.78
CA GLY A 229 -13.16 19.42 -9.57
C GLY A 229 -12.58 18.62 -10.73
N GLY A 230 -11.27 18.32 -10.71
CA GLY A 230 -10.69 17.35 -11.63
C GLY A 230 -11.34 15.98 -11.43
N GLY A 231 -11.85 15.35 -12.48
CA GLY A 231 -12.50 14.05 -12.41
C GLY A 231 -11.59 12.89 -12.82
N HIS A 232 -12.04 11.67 -12.55
CA HIS A 232 -11.60 10.47 -13.26
C HIS A 232 -12.35 10.31 -14.60
N PRO A 233 -11.82 9.54 -15.58
CA PRO A 233 -10.57 8.78 -15.56
C PRO A 233 -9.34 9.62 -15.94
N ILE A 234 -8.20 9.29 -15.33
CA ILE A 234 -6.91 9.94 -15.60
C ILE A 234 -6.23 9.31 -16.81
N LEU A 235 -6.37 7.99 -16.95
CA LEU A 235 -5.87 7.23 -18.10
C LEU A 235 -6.99 7.01 -19.13
N GLN A 236 -6.69 7.29 -20.41
CA GLN A 236 -7.57 7.06 -21.57
C GLN A 236 -7.08 5.88 -22.42
#